data_AF-A0A1F4BQ04-F1
#
_entry.id   AF-A0A1F4BQ04-F1
#
_cell.length_a   1.000
_cell.length_b   1.000
_cell.length_c   1.000
_cell.angle_alpha   90.00
_cell.angle_beta   90.00
_cell.angle_gamma   90.00
#
_symmetry.space_group_name_H-M   'P 1'
#
loop_
_entity.id
_entity.type
_entity.pdbx_description
1 polymer ?
#
loop_
_entity_poly.entity_id
_entity_poly.type
_entity_poly.pdbx_seq_one_letter_code
_entity_poly.pdbx_strand_id
1 'polypeptide(L)'
;MFLRLFSRSKINEFAKNLAQDISKRYPPAIANNPEQMISQNRLATILEESFGKAAEFQKEQKLGWYNRAKLVNEFQWELKEIGYDKKFVDLATEGLLVYVTRGPRAPQRA
;
A
#
# COMPACT_ATOMS: atom_id res chain seq x y z
N MET A 1 19.08 17.41 -13.05
CA MET A 1 19.25 15.99 -12.65
C MET A 1 18.90 15.72 -11.18
N PHE A 2 19.08 16.70 -10.27
CA PHE A 2 18.85 16.54 -8.81
C PHE A 2 17.39 16.32 -8.36
N LEU A 3 16.39 16.97 -8.97
CA LEU A 3 14.97 16.82 -8.58
C LEU A 3 14.43 15.38 -8.76
N ARG A 4 14.95 14.63 -9.74
CA ARG A 4 14.55 13.25 -10.01
C ARG A 4 15.05 12.27 -8.95
N LEU A 5 16.26 12.48 -8.41
CA LEU A 5 16.82 11.64 -7.35
C LEU A 5 16.06 11.86 -6.03
N PHE A 6 15.74 13.13 -5.72
CA PHE A 6 14.96 13.50 -4.54
C PHE A 6 13.54 12.89 -4.57
N SER A 7 12.86 12.93 -5.72
CA SER A 7 11.55 12.30 -5.89
C SER A 7 11.60 10.78 -5.78
N ARG A 8 12.66 10.12 -6.28
CA ARG A 8 12.83 8.66 -6.17
C ARG A 8 13.05 8.20 -4.73
N SER A 9 13.79 8.96 -3.92
CA SER A 9 13.99 8.67 -2.50
C SER A 9 12.67 8.77 -1.74
N LYS A 10 11.90 9.84 -1.99
CA LYS A 10 10.58 10.05 -1.36
C LYS A 10 9.57 8.94 -1.67
N ILE A 11 9.54 8.46 -2.91
CA ILE A 11 8.64 7.36 -3.28
C ILE A 11 8.99 6.08 -2.53
N ASN A 12 10.27 5.74 -2.42
CA ASN A 12 10.72 4.53 -1.73
C ASN A 12 10.45 4.63 -0.23
N GLU A 13 10.81 5.75 0.37
CA GLU A 13 10.54 6.02 1.79
C GLU A 13 9.04 5.95 2.09
N PHE A 14 8.21 6.58 1.25
CA PHE A 14 6.76 6.51 1.41
C PHE A 14 6.22 5.08 1.27
N ALA A 15 6.71 4.31 0.29
CA ALA A 15 6.32 2.91 0.09
C ALA A 15 6.62 2.06 1.33
N LYS A 16 7.82 2.21 1.90
CA LYS A 16 8.25 1.50 3.10
C LYS A 16 7.42 1.90 4.32
N ASN A 17 7.23 3.20 4.53
CA ASN A 17 6.41 3.72 5.62
C ASN A 17 4.96 3.21 5.52
N LEU A 18 4.41 3.12 4.32
CA LEU A 18 3.06 2.61 4.09
C LEU A 18 2.93 1.13 4.48
N ALA A 19 3.88 0.29 4.07
CA ALA A 19 3.90 -1.13 4.43
C ALA A 19 4.09 -1.33 5.96
N GLN A 20 4.95 -0.52 6.58
CA GLN A 20 5.16 -0.53 8.03
C GLN A 20 3.93 -0.05 8.81
N ASP A 21 3.20 0.94 8.31
CA ASP A 21 1.95 1.40 8.91
C ASP A 21 0.85 0.33 8.85
N ILE A 22 0.86 -0.52 7.81
CA ILE A 22 -0.01 -1.69 7.73
C ILE A 22 0.44 -2.75 8.73
N SER A 23 1.74 -3.08 8.79
CA SER A 23 2.24 -4.11 9.72
C SER A 23 2.07 -3.79 11.20
N LYS A 24 2.10 -2.51 11.57
CA LYS A 24 1.76 -2.08 12.94
C LYS A 24 0.31 -2.38 13.32
N ARG A 25 -0.63 -2.26 12.37
CA ARG A 25 -2.07 -2.47 12.59
C ARG A 25 -2.52 -3.90 12.32
N TYR A 26 -1.80 -4.59 11.45
CA TYR A 26 -2.07 -5.97 11.05
C TYR A 26 -0.77 -6.76 10.89
N PRO A 27 -0.14 -7.19 12.00
CA PRO A 27 1.15 -7.89 11.95
C PRO A 27 1.12 -9.18 11.11
N PRO A 28 2.25 -9.56 10.49
CA PRO A 28 2.33 -10.79 9.67
C PRO A 28 2.01 -12.06 10.46
N ALA A 29 2.31 -12.09 11.77
CA ALA A 29 1.95 -13.21 12.64
C ALA A 29 0.42 -13.47 12.70
N ILE A 30 -0.38 -12.40 12.60
CA ILE A 30 -1.84 -12.47 12.56
C ILE A 30 -2.32 -12.70 11.13
N ALA A 31 -1.70 -12.04 10.15
CA ALA A 31 -2.08 -12.14 8.74
C ALA A 31 -1.89 -13.53 8.15
N ASN A 32 -0.83 -14.21 8.55
CA ASN A 32 -0.48 -15.53 8.05
C ASN A 32 -1.21 -16.67 8.77
N ASN A 33 -1.94 -16.39 9.86
CA ASN A 33 -2.66 -17.39 10.64
C ASN A 33 -4.19 -17.25 10.45
N PRO A 34 -4.85 -18.20 9.76
CA PRO A 34 -6.29 -18.16 9.51
C PRO A 34 -7.16 -18.04 10.76
N GLU A 35 -6.73 -18.61 11.89
CA GLU A 35 -7.50 -18.62 13.14
C GLU A 35 -7.44 -17.28 13.88
N GLN A 36 -6.41 -16.47 13.62
CA GLN A 36 -6.20 -15.17 14.26
C GLN A 36 -6.55 -14.00 13.35
N MET A 37 -6.89 -14.26 12.08
CA MET A 37 -7.27 -13.21 11.15
C MET A 37 -8.43 -12.38 11.71
N ILE A 38 -8.23 -11.06 11.68
CA ILE A 38 -9.29 -10.09 11.98
C ILE A 38 -10.44 -10.21 10.97
N SER A 39 -11.60 -9.64 11.31
CA SER A 39 -12.73 -9.59 10.39
C SER A 39 -12.35 -8.90 9.07
N GLN A 40 -12.94 -9.39 7.97
CA GLN A 40 -12.69 -8.83 6.63
C GLN A 40 -12.97 -7.32 6.58
N ASN A 41 -14.01 -6.84 7.28
CA ASN A 41 -14.32 -5.42 7.37
C ASN A 41 -13.20 -4.61 8.02
N ARG A 42 -12.62 -5.10 9.12
CA ARG A 42 -11.53 -4.41 9.80
C ARG A 42 -10.26 -4.38 8.94
N LEU A 43 -9.96 -5.48 8.26
CA LEU A 43 -8.85 -5.54 7.31
C LEU A 43 -9.05 -4.56 6.15
N ALA A 44 -10.25 -4.53 5.56
CA ALA A 44 -10.60 -3.58 4.51
C ALA A 44 -10.39 -2.14 4.97
N THR A 45 -10.90 -1.76 6.16
CA THR A 45 -10.70 -0.40 6.69
C THR A 45 -9.21 -0.04 6.84
N ILE A 46 -8.38 -0.94 7.39
CA ILE A 46 -6.93 -0.69 7.53
C ILE A 46 -6.29 -0.45 6.16
N LEU A 47 -6.62 -1.26 5.17
CA LEU A 47 -6.09 -1.13 3.81
C LEU A 47 -6.61 0.14 3.13
N GLU A 48 -7.91 0.44 3.21
CA GLU A 48 -8.53 1.63 2.62
C GLU A 48 -7.95 2.93 3.18
N GLU A 49 -7.76 3.02 4.50
CA GLU A 49 -7.09 4.16 5.14
C GLU A 49 -5.66 4.34 4.63
N SER A 50 -4.93 3.22 4.48
CA SER A 50 -3.54 3.23 4.01
C SER A 50 -3.48 3.65 2.54
N PHE A 51 -4.33 3.07 1.70
CA PHE A 51 -4.39 3.37 0.28
C PHE A 51 -4.93 4.77 0.01
N GLY A 52 -5.77 5.31 0.90
CA GLY A 52 -6.17 6.71 0.90
C GLY A 52 -4.98 7.65 0.97
N LYS A 53 -4.08 7.44 1.95
CA LYS A 53 -2.81 8.19 2.05
C LYS A 53 -1.96 8.08 0.79
N ALA A 54 -1.91 6.88 0.17
CA ALA A 54 -1.17 6.67 -1.06
C ALA A 54 -1.77 7.41 -2.26
N ALA A 55 -3.09 7.48 -2.35
CA ALA A 55 -3.78 8.26 -3.38
C ALA A 55 -3.57 9.78 -3.19
N GLU A 56 -3.54 10.26 -1.95
CA GLU A 56 -3.19 11.65 -1.63
C GLU A 56 -1.75 11.97 -2.03
N PHE A 57 -0.79 11.15 -1.61
CA PHE A 57 0.62 11.27 -2.00
C PHE A 57 0.79 11.26 -3.52
N GLN A 58 0.05 10.39 -4.22
CA GLN A 58 0.05 10.34 -5.69
C GLN A 58 -0.39 11.67 -6.31
N LYS A 59 -1.44 12.29 -5.78
CA LYS A 59 -1.98 13.57 -6.25
C LYS A 59 -1.02 14.72 -5.95
N GLU A 60 -0.51 14.80 -4.73
CA GLU A 60 0.42 15.85 -4.28
C GLU A 60 1.73 15.84 -5.07
N GLN A 61 2.34 14.66 -5.22
CA GLN A 61 3.62 14.51 -5.95
C GLN A 61 3.43 14.40 -7.46
N LYS A 62 2.19 14.46 -7.96
CA LYS A 62 1.82 14.29 -9.39
C LYS A 62 2.53 13.08 -10.01
N LEU A 63 2.47 11.93 -9.34
CA LEU A 63 3.21 10.74 -9.79
C LEU A 63 2.70 10.30 -11.17
N GLY A 64 3.61 10.27 -12.16
CA GLY A 64 3.37 9.63 -13.45
C GLY A 64 3.39 8.10 -13.38
N TRP A 65 3.03 7.44 -14.47
CA TRP A 65 2.88 5.97 -14.55
C TRP A 65 4.08 5.19 -13.99
N TYR A 66 5.31 5.58 -14.37
CA TYR A 66 6.53 4.94 -13.89
C TYR A 66 6.70 5.05 -12.37
N ASN A 67 6.44 6.23 -11.81
CA ASN A 67 6.59 6.46 -10.37
C ASN A 67 5.50 5.73 -9.57
N ARG A 68 4.30 5.57 -10.12
CA ARG A 68 3.24 4.75 -9.53
C ARG A 68 3.62 3.27 -9.52
N ALA A 69 4.15 2.76 -10.64
CA ALA A 69 4.66 1.39 -10.69
C ALA A 69 5.81 1.18 -9.70
N LYS A 70 6.71 2.16 -9.58
CA LYS A 70 7.79 2.13 -8.58
C LYS A 70 7.23 2.05 -7.15
N LEU A 71 6.28 2.93 -6.80
CA LEU A 71 5.63 2.92 -5.49
C LEU A 71 5.05 1.54 -5.16
N VAL A 72 4.29 0.96 -6.10
CA VAL A 72 3.65 -0.34 -5.92
C VAL A 72 4.68 -1.47 -5.78
N ASN A 73 5.74 -1.46 -6.58
CA ASN A 73 6.81 -2.47 -6.51
C ASN A 73 7.58 -2.39 -5.18
N GLU A 74 7.96 -1.20 -4.75
CA GLU A 74 8.71 -1.00 -3.50
C GLU A 74 7.85 -1.39 -2.29
N PHE A 75 6.56 -1.08 -2.33
CA PHE A 75 5.59 -1.52 -1.33
C PHE A 75 5.46 -3.04 -1.28
N GLN A 76 5.35 -3.70 -2.44
CA GLN A 76 5.28 -5.16 -2.53
C GLN A 76 6.54 -5.82 -1.96
N TRP A 77 7.73 -5.26 -2.24
CA TRP A 77 8.99 -5.76 -1.69
C TRP A 77 9.05 -5.62 -0.17
N GLU A 78 8.70 -4.45 0.37
CA GLU A 78 8.71 -4.24 1.82
C GLU A 78 7.74 -5.19 2.53
N LEU A 79 6.55 -5.45 1.98
CA LEU A 79 5.64 -6.45 2.57
C LEU A 79 6.25 -7.86 2.61
N LYS A 80 6.99 -8.26 1.56
CA LYS A 80 7.71 -9.54 1.55
C LYS A 80 8.82 -9.56 2.60
N GLU A 81 9.59 -8.47 2.72
CA GLU A 81 10.66 -8.34 3.71
C GLU A 81 10.13 -8.38 5.16
N ILE A 82 8.95 -7.80 5.41
CA ILE A 82 8.25 -7.87 6.70
C ILE A 82 7.81 -9.32 7.04
N GLY A 83 7.65 -10.19 6.04
CA GLY A 83 7.30 -11.60 6.23
C GLY A 83 5.83 -11.94 6.01
N TYR A 84 5.09 -11.13 5.25
CA TYR A 84 3.74 -11.49 4.82
C TYR A 84 3.75 -12.63 3.80
N ASP A 85 2.72 -13.46 3.84
CA ASP A 85 2.52 -14.50 2.85
C ASP A 85 2.20 -13.91 1.46
N LYS A 86 2.37 -14.75 0.42
CA LYS A 86 2.13 -14.33 -0.96
C LYS A 86 0.69 -13.84 -1.18
N LYS A 87 -0.29 -14.45 -0.53
CA LYS A 87 -1.71 -14.12 -0.72
C LYS A 87 -2.01 -12.70 -0.26
N PHE A 88 -1.54 -12.32 0.93
CA PHE A 88 -1.70 -10.98 1.45
C PHE A 88 -0.92 -9.95 0.64
N VAL A 89 0.32 -10.27 0.28
CA VAL A 89 1.18 -9.38 -0.54
C VAL A 89 0.48 -9.04 -1.86
N ASP A 90 -0.03 -10.05 -2.57
CA ASP A 90 -0.70 -9.83 -3.86
C ASP A 90 -1.98 -8.99 -3.68
N LEU A 91 -2.82 -9.34 -2.71
CA LEU A 91 -4.05 -8.60 -2.39
C LEU A 91 -3.77 -7.12 -2.10
N ALA A 92 -2.82 -6.83 -1.21
CA ALA A 92 -2.49 -5.47 -0.82
C ALA A 92 -1.86 -4.68 -1.98
N THR A 93 -1.04 -5.33 -2.80
CA THR A 93 -0.36 -4.72 -3.95
C THR A 93 -1.37 -4.34 -5.04
N GLU A 94 -2.30 -5.25 -5.37
CA GLU A 94 -3.37 -4.98 -6.33
C GLU A 94 -4.30 -3.87 -5.85
N GLY A 95 -4.68 -3.90 -4.56
CA GLY A 95 -5.48 -2.84 -3.94
C GLY A 95 -4.81 -1.47 -4.03
N LEU A 96 -3.53 -1.39 -3.69
CA LEU A 96 -2.74 -0.16 -3.79
C LEU A 96 -2.71 0.35 -5.23
N LEU A 97 -2.42 -0.52 -6.20
CA LEU A 97 -2.37 -0.16 -7.63
C LEU A 97 -3.70 0.47 -8.08
N VAL A 98 -4.84 -0.10 -7.70
CA VAL A 98 -6.15 0.45 -8.04
C VAL A 98 -6.33 1.85 -7.47
N TYR A 99 -5.96 2.07 -6.21
CA TYR A 99 -6.12 3.37 -5.56
C TYR A 99 -5.22 4.46 -6.17
N VAL A 100 -3.97 4.14 -6.50
CA VAL A 100 -3.04 5.14 -7.07
C VAL A 100 -3.27 5.39 -8.57
N THR A 101 -4.04 4.53 -9.24
CA THR A 101 -4.40 4.70 -10.66
C THR A 101 -5.74 5.38 -10.85
N ARG A 102 -6.76 5.00 -10.07
CA ARG A 102 -8.14 5.46 -10.21
C ARG A 102 -8.62 6.38 -9.08
N GLY A 103 -7.85 6.50 -8.00
CA GLY A 103 -8.29 7.15 -6.76
C GLY A 103 -9.14 6.22 -5.89
N PRO A 104 -9.47 6.62 -4.64
CA PRO A 104 -10.43 5.88 -3.83
C PRO A 104 -11.75 5.75 -4.60
N ARG A 105 -12.23 4.52 -4.74
CA ARG A 105 -13.57 4.30 -5.31
C ARG A 105 -14.58 4.92 -4.34
N ALA A 106 -15.44 5.81 -4.83
CA ALA A 106 -16.58 6.26 -4.04
C ALA A 106 -17.36 5.03 -3.55
N PRO A 107 -17.80 4.98 -2.29
CA PRO A 107 -18.58 3.85 -1.81
C PRO A 107 -19.80 3.68 -2.72
N GLN A 108 -19.92 2.52 -3.37
CA GLN A 108 -21.17 2.13 -4.00
C GLN A 108 -22.17 1.98 -2.86
N ARG A 109 -22.98 3.03 -2.66
CA ARG A 109 -24.18 2.95 -1.83
C ARG A 109 -25.10 1.93 -2.53
N ALA A 110 -25.19 0.75 -1.94
CA ALA A 110 -26.28 -0.19 -2.19
C ALA A 110 -27.58 0.39 -1.62
#